data_AF-G0U1W6-F1
#
_entry.id   AF-G0U1W6-F1
#
_cell.length_a   1.000
_cell.length_b   1.000
_cell.length_c   1.000
_cell.angle_alpha   90.00
_cell.angle_beta   90.00
_cell.angle_gamma   90.00
#
_symmetry.space_group_name_H-M   'P 1'
#
loop_
_entity.id
_entity.type
_entity.pdbx_description
1 polymer ?
#
loop_
_entity_poly.entity_id
_entity_poly.type
_entity_poly.pdbx_seq_one_letter_code
_entity_poly.pdbx_strand_id
1 'polypeptide(L)'
;MASMLYQRFLSEGGIDASPLAVAVSTVILGAIAARLMFPKLGLCRTLKLRKGRVPKLPNGFATAPLVALQKASCHIESGEIATIGGLLVFFRGKEENAIRVCGPILSYMRECFDKKSISARQLGDLTGITSARSWVMFRQLCHCETQAALLEKERSTSFDESDPEHVRLLERLWVASGKSPSTFSRHSEQWSDLGFQGLDPTTDLRGGGVLSLRQFVHFAETHGKELCEIMEFNKQVLKAGQNHWYLLAVVSIQFTVQLLLEHKGKIFRPQLEVLYDTIPARSGAGPVVGALRSTARDPKDSSGKENATGGKAPASGEAVDARAWELEESDFEVGFFTLHHQLLLHFKKCWHRDCPHVMEYNNYIPTVFSTFFCEA
;
A
#
# COMPACT_ATOMS: atom_id res chain seq x y z
N MET A 1 28.19 25.26 22.96
CA MET A 1 28.51 24.55 24.22
C MET A 1 28.58 23.02 24.05
N ALA A 2 27.98 22.42 23.01
CA ALA A 2 28.07 20.98 22.72
C ALA A 2 29.43 20.49 22.15
N SER A 3 30.27 21.39 21.63
CA SER A 3 31.60 21.03 21.08
C SER A 3 32.68 20.78 22.17
N MET A 4 32.55 21.39 23.35
CA MET A 4 33.52 21.21 24.44
C MET A 4 33.32 19.92 25.25
N LEU A 5 32.11 19.33 25.23
CA LEU A 5 31.84 18.07 25.93
C LEU A 5 32.36 16.84 25.16
N TYR A 6 32.53 16.98 23.83
CA TYR A 6 33.03 15.90 22.97
C TYR A 6 34.55 15.68 23.12
N GLN A 7 35.33 16.73 23.35
CA GLN A 7 36.79 16.59 23.56
C GLN A 7 37.19 16.09 24.95
N ARG A 8 36.31 16.22 25.95
CA ARG A 8 36.58 15.74 27.32
C ARG A 8 36.29 14.24 27.50
N PHE A 9 35.54 13.65 26.59
CA PHE A 9 35.19 12.22 26.59
C PHE A 9 36.30 11.35 25.97
N LEU A 10 37.24 11.94 25.22
CA LEU A 10 38.33 11.22 24.55
C LEU A 10 39.66 11.22 25.34
N SER A 11 39.75 11.93 26.46
CA SER A 11 40.97 12.00 27.28
C SER A 11 41.03 11.01 28.44
N GLU A 12 39.94 10.29 28.73
CA GLU A 12 39.85 9.39 29.90
C GLU A 12 39.32 8.03 29.47
N GLY A 13 40.17 7.22 28.83
CA GLY A 13 39.97 5.78 28.71
C GLY A 13 40.61 5.05 29.89
N GLY A 14 39.89 4.11 30.52
CA GLY A 14 40.47 3.26 31.56
C GLY A 14 39.50 2.31 32.28
N ILE A 15 39.17 1.20 31.60
CA ILE A 15 39.12 -0.21 32.06
C ILE A 15 38.66 -0.56 33.51
N ASP A 16 37.69 -1.50 33.52
CA ASP A 16 37.44 -2.65 34.42
C ASP A 16 36.42 -2.65 35.58
N ALA A 17 35.79 -3.83 35.63
CA ALA A 17 35.19 -4.58 36.74
C ALA A 17 33.73 -4.29 37.16
N SER A 18 32.84 -5.22 36.77
CA SER A 18 31.68 -5.66 37.57
C SER A 18 32.15 -6.45 38.82
N PRO A 19 31.32 -6.94 39.79
CA PRO A 19 29.86 -7.17 39.78
C PRO A 19 29.07 -6.98 41.12
N LEU A 20 27.76 -6.78 41.03
CA LEU A 20 26.72 -7.20 42.01
C LEU A 20 25.39 -7.18 41.23
N ALA A 21 24.78 -8.28 40.75
CA ALA A 21 24.24 -9.44 41.49
C ALA A 21 23.40 -8.92 42.68
N VAL A 22 22.08 -9.12 42.81
CA VAL A 22 21.28 -10.33 42.68
C VAL A 22 19.80 -9.94 42.71
N ALA A 23 18.98 -10.48 41.80
CA ALA A 23 17.64 -10.98 42.10
C ALA A 23 17.17 -11.84 40.92
N VAL A 24 17.31 -13.15 41.10
CA VAL A 24 17.10 -14.22 40.14
C VAL A 24 15.74 -14.88 40.41
N SER A 25 15.04 -15.18 39.31
CA SER A 25 14.15 -16.33 39.11
C SER A 25 12.63 -16.25 39.30
N THR A 26 12.01 -16.85 38.26
CA THR A 26 10.73 -17.60 38.20
C THR A 26 9.43 -16.82 38.10
N VAL A 27 8.79 -16.84 36.91
CA VAL A 27 7.55 -17.61 36.64
C VAL A 27 7.37 -17.76 35.12
N ILE A 28 7.70 -18.96 34.62
CA ILE A 28 7.03 -19.54 33.45
C ILE A 28 5.74 -20.15 34.01
N LEU A 29 4.59 -19.52 33.72
CA LEU A 29 3.23 -20.09 33.64
C LEU A 29 2.21 -18.96 33.82
N GLY A 30 1.71 -18.48 32.69
CA GLY A 30 0.65 -17.47 32.65
C GLY A 30 0.18 -17.16 31.23
N ALA A 31 0.31 -18.12 30.31
CA ALA A 31 -0.56 -18.14 29.15
C ALA A 31 -2.00 -18.27 29.69
N ILE A 32 -2.91 -17.42 29.20
CA ILE A 32 -4.32 -17.28 29.59
C ILE A 32 -4.56 -16.19 30.66
N ALA A 33 -4.54 -14.91 30.26
CA ALA A 33 -5.50 -13.87 30.70
C ALA A 33 -5.14 -12.47 30.17
N ALA A 34 -5.17 -12.28 28.84
CA ALA A 34 -5.33 -10.95 28.24
C ALA A 34 -5.92 -11.10 26.83
N ARG A 35 -7.07 -11.79 26.78
CA ARG A 35 -7.84 -12.05 25.55
C ARG A 35 -9.14 -11.23 25.50
N LEU A 36 -9.23 -10.15 26.27
CA LEU A 36 -10.43 -9.35 26.38
C LEU A 36 -10.09 -7.85 26.27
N MET A 37 -10.84 -7.19 25.38
CA MET A 37 -11.02 -5.73 25.25
C MET A 37 -10.02 -4.96 24.37
N PHE A 38 -9.88 -5.36 23.09
CA PHE A 38 -9.63 -4.40 22.01
C PHE A 38 -10.49 -4.76 20.79
N PRO A 39 -11.24 -3.82 20.18
CA PRO A 39 -12.04 -4.10 19.02
C PRO A 39 -11.10 -4.45 17.85
N LYS A 40 -11.42 -5.55 17.16
CA LYS A 40 -10.71 -6.03 15.98
C LYS A 40 -10.78 -4.96 14.88
N LEU A 41 -9.76 -4.12 14.78
CA LEU A 41 -9.48 -3.36 13.57
C LEU A 41 -8.98 -4.36 12.52
N GLY A 42 -9.75 -4.46 11.43
CA GLY A 42 -9.73 -5.54 10.45
C GLY A 42 -8.34 -5.98 10.00
N LEU A 43 -7.87 -7.09 10.59
CA LEU A 43 -7.05 -8.03 9.82
C LEU A 43 -7.98 -8.60 8.76
N CYS A 44 -7.76 -8.20 7.50
CA CYS A 44 -8.44 -8.75 6.35
C CYS A 44 -8.30 -10.28 6.43
N ARG A 45 -9.40 -10.98 6.72
CA ARG A 45 -9.44 -12.44 6.65
C ARG A 45 -9.21 -12.79 5.19
N THR A 46 -7.99 -13.21 4.87
CA THR A 46 -7.66 -13.81 3.58
C THR A 46 -8.47 -15.10 3.45
N LEU A 47 -9.66 -14.98 2.84
CA LEU A 47 -10.40 -16.12 2.31
C LEU A 47 -9.42 -16.90 1.42
N LYS A 48 -9.36 -18.22 1.63
CA LYS A 48 -8.47 -19.14 0.92
C LYS A 48 -8.75 -19.08 -0.60
N LEU A 49 -8.11 -18.12 -1.28
CA LEU A 49 -7.93 -18.15 -2.73
C LEU A 49 -7.26 -19.49 -3.05
N ARG A 50 -7.81 -20.21 -4.03
CA ARG A 50 -7.16 -21.41 -4.59
C ARG A 50 -5.69 -21.07 -4.79
N LYS A 51 -4.80 -21.77 -4.06
CA LYS A 51 -3.33 -21.67 -4.13
C LYS A 51 -2.79 -22.18 -5.47
N GLY A 52 -3.39 -21.78 -6.59
CA GLY A 52 -2.86 -22.01 -7.93
C GLY A 52 -1.85 -20.91 -8.25
N ARG A 53 -0.69 -21.30 -8.78
CA ARG A 53 0.26 -20.34 -9.36
C ARG A 53 -0.40 -19.76 -10.61
N VAL A 54 -0.54 -18.44 -10.68
CA VAL A 54 -1.04 -17.78 -11.90
C VAL A 54 -0.11 -18.15 -13.05
N PRO A 55 -0.64 -18.66 -14.18
CA PRO A 55 0.18 -18.96 -15.34
C PRO A 55 0.88 -17.68 -15.82
N LYS A 56 2.11 -17.83 -16.30
CA LYS A 56 2.89 -16.71 -16.83
C LYS A 56 2.97 -16.82 -18.33
N LEU A 57 2.73 -15.71 -19.01
CA LEU A 57 2.91 -15.66 -20.46
C LEU A 57 4.38 -15.94 -20.82
N PRO A 58 4.67 -16.80 -21.81
CA PRO A 58 6.04 -16.99 -22.27
C PRO A 58 6.64 -15.71 -22.85
N ASN A 59 7.97 -15.61 -22.88
CA ASN A 59 8.66 -14.49 -23.51
C ASN A 59 8.32 -14.45 -25.01
N GLY A 60 8.19 -13.25 -25.58
CA GLY A 60 7.91 -13.04 -27.02
C GLY A 60 6.44 -12.79 -27.39
N PHE A 61 5.49 -12.95 -26.46
CA PHE A 61 4.08 -12.61 -26.74
C PHE A 61 3.80 -11.10 -26.76
N ALA A 62 4.75 -10.26 -26.32
CA ALA A 62 4.64 -8.81 -26.43
C ALA A 62 4.44 -8.36 -27.89
N THR A 63 4.94 -9.10 -28.88
CA THR A 63 4.75 -8.80 -30.31
C THR A 63 3.45 -9.39 -30.89
N ALA A 64 2.65 -10.11 -30.08
CA ALA A 64 1.37 -10.66 -30.47
C ALA A 64 0.26 -10.36 -29.43
N PRO A 65 -0.15 -9.08 -29.27
CA PRO A 65 -1.10 -8.67 -28.24
C PRO A 65 -2.44 -9.40 -28.26
N LEU A 66 -3.05 -9.59 -29.44
CA LEU A 66 -4.33 -10.28 -29.57
C LEU A 66 -4.28 -11.72 -29.02
N VAL A 67 -3.22 -12.47 -29.34
CA VAL A 67 -3.03 -13.85 -28.86
C VAL A 67 -2.83 -13.88 -27.34
N ALA A 68 -2.11 -12.89 -26.79
CA ALA A 68 -1.93 -12.76 -25.35
C ALA A 68 -3.28 -12.52 -24.64
N LEU A 69 -4.14 -11.66 -25.19
CA LEU A 69 -5.46 -11.37 -24.64
C LEU A 69 -6.42 -12.56 -24.76
N GLN A 70 -6.42 -13.29 -25.89
CA GLN A 70 -7.21 -14.51 -26.06
C GLN A 70 -6.84 -15.57 -25.00
N LYS A 71 -5.53 -15.78 -24.77
CA LYS A 71 -5.06 -16.69 -23.72
C LYS A 71 -5.45 -16.22 -22.33
N ALA A 72 -5.32 -14.92 -22.05
CA ALA A 72 -5.78 -14.35 -20.79
C ALA A 72 -7.29 -14.59 -20.59
N SER A 73 -8.12 -14.41 -21.63
CA SER A 73 -9.56 -14.68 -21.56
C SER A 73 -9.84 -16.14 -21.18
N CYS A 74 -9.14 -17.10 -21.78
CA CYS A 74 -9.29 -18.52 -21.44
C CYS A 74 -8.93 -18.80 -19.95
N HIS A 75 -7.86 -18.18 -19.44
CA HIS A 75 -7.46 -18.32 -18.03
C HIS A 75 -8.41 -17.58 -17.06
N ILE A 76 -9.03 -16.48 -17.48
CA ILE A 76 -10.07 -15.78 -16.71
C ILE A 76 -11.34 -16.63 -16.62
N GLU A 77 -11.75 -17.23 -17.74
CA GLU A 77 -12.96 -18.06 -17.85
C GLU A 77 -12.83 -19.37 -17.06
N SER A 78 -11.66 -20.00 -17.08
CA SER A 78 -11.36 -21.17 -16.23
C SER A 78 -11.20 -20.84 -14.74
N GLY A 79 -11.17 -19.55 -14.39
CA GLY A 79 -11.03 -19.07 -13.02
C GLY A 79 -9.61 -19.14 -12.45
N GLU A 80 -8.61 -19.42 -13.29
CA GLU A 80 -7.19 -19.41 -12.91
C GLU A 80 -6.69 -17.97 -12.67
N ILE A 81 -7.24 -17.00 -13.40
CA ILE A 81 -7.05 -15.57 -13.16
C ILE A 81 -8.35 -14.99 -12.59
N ALA A 82 -8.32 -14.62 -11.31
CA ALA A 82 -9.50 -14.13 -10.59
C ALA A 82 -9.43 -12.64 -10.21
N THR A 83 -8.25 -12.02 -10.28
CA THR A 83 -7.96 -10.65 -9.83
C THR A 83 -7.23 -9.88 -10.94
N ILE A 84 -7.36 -8.55 -10.95
CA ILE A 84 -6.63 -7.67 -11.87
C ILE A 84 -5.13 -7.74 -11.56
N GLY A 85 -4.74 -7.82 -10.28
CA GLY A 85 -3.36 -8.11 -9.90
C GLY A 85 -2.85 -9.44 -10.45
N GLY A 86 -3.69 -10.49 -10.48
CA GLY A 86 -3.39 -11.76 -11.12
C GLY A 86 -3.22 -11.63 -12.64
N LEU A 87 -4.07 -10.84 -13.28
CA LEU A 87 -3.99 -10.55 -14.71
C LEU A 87 -2.69 -9.79 -15.06
N LEU A 88 -2.26 -8.86 -14.20
CA LEU A 88 -0.99 -8.18 -14.33
C LEU A 88 0.20 -9.15 -14.24
N VAL A 89 0.18 -10.07 -13.27
CA VAL A 89 1.19 -11.14 -13.15
C VAL A 89 1.24 -12.01 -14.40
N PHE A 90 0.09 -12.29 -15.02
CA PHE A 90 0.03 -13.06 -16.27
C PHE A 90 0.75 -12.33 -17.40
N PHE A 91 0.44 -11.05 -17.64
CA PHE A 91 1.02 -10.28 -18.75
C PHE A 91 2.50 -9.95 -18.58
N ARG A 92 3.00 -9.88 -17.35
CA ARG A 92 4.44 -9.66 -17.07
C ARG A 92 5.35 -10.82 -17.48
N GLY A 93 4.80 -12.01 -17.70
CA GLY A 93 5.61 -13.17 -18.03
C GLY A 93 6.64 -13.55 -16.96
N LYS A 94 7.69 -14.29 -17.37
CA LYS A 94 8.64 -14.92 -16.43
C LYS A 94 9.76 -14.00 -15.96
N GLU A 95 10.18 -13.04 -16.77
CA GLU A 95 11.39 -12.25 -16.55
C GLU A 95 11.15 -10.73 -16.40
N GLU A 96 9.91 -10.25 -16.45
CA GLU A 96 9.66 -8.81 -16.28
C GLU A 96 9.68 -8.41 -14.81
N ASN A 97 10.62 -7.51 -14.49
CA ASN A 97 10.78 -6.92 -13.17
C ASN A 97 9.92 -5.68 -12.95
N ALA A 98 9.15 -5.22 -13.94
CA ALA A 98 8.32 -4.02 -13.84
C ALA A 98 6.92 -4.34 -13.28
N ILE A 99 6.36 -3.43 -12.49
CA ILE A 99 4.95 -3.51 -12.04
C ILE A 99 3.98 -3.34 -13.22
N ARG A 100 4.40 -2.68 -14.31
CA ARG A 100 3.54 -2.25 -15.42
C ARG A 100 3.36 -3.35 -16.47
N VAL A 101 2.23 -3.30 -17.18
CA VAL A 101 2.00 -4.12 -18.39
C VAL A 101 2.98 -3.70 -19.49
N CYS A 102 3.48 -4.65 -20.27
CA CYS A 102 4.32 -4.33 -21.43
C CYS A 102 3.60 -3.38 -22.42
N GLY A 103 4.35 -2.42 -22.96
CA GLY A 103 3.81 -1.33 -23.78
C GLY A 103 2.92 -1.78 -24.96
N PRO A 104 3.34 -2.76 -25.79
CA PRO A 104 2.54 -3.21 -26.92
C PRO A 104 1.17 -3.78 -26.53
N ILE A 105 1.12 -4.58 -25.46
CA ILE A 105 -0.14 -5.16 -24.96
C ILE A 105 -1.04 -4.05 -24.42
N LEU A 106 -0.48 -3.14 -23.61
CA LEU A 106 -1.26 -2.03 -23.03
C LEU A 106 -1.82 -1.10 -24.12
N SER A 107 -1.03 -0.76 -25.14
CA SER A 107 -1.50 0.07 -26.26
C SER A 107 -2.64 -0.59 -27.01
N TYR A 108 -2.50 -1.89 -27.34
CA TYR A 108 -3.56 -2.65 -28.00
C TYR A 108 -4.83 -2.73 -27.14
N MET A 109 -4.67 -2.98 -25.82
CA MET A 109 -5.80 -2.98 -24.90
C MET A 109 -6.50 -1.63 -24.84
N ARG A 110 -5.77 -0.51 -24.79
CA ARG A 110 -6.39 0.83 -24.80
C ARG A 110 -7.17 1.09 -26.07
N GLU A 111 -6.64 0.70 -27.23
CA GLU A 111 -7.35 0.83 -28.51
C GLU A 111 -8.66 0.05 -28.56
N CYS A 112 -8.71 -1.11 -27.90
CA CYS A 112 -9.86 -2.01 -27.89
C CYS A 112 -10.88 -1.71 -26.76
N PHE A 113 -10.44 -1.31 -25.57
CA PHE A 113 -11.26 -1.30 -24.35
C PHE A 113 -11.44 0.09 -23.70
N ASP A 114 -10.66 1.10 -24.09
CA ASP A 114 -10.75 2.47 -23.51
C ASP A 114 -11.79 3.34 -24.22
N LYS A 115 -12.17 3.01 -25.46
CA LYS A 115 -13.17 3.75 -26.22
C LYS A 115 -14.59 3.36 -25.82
N LYS A 116 -15.43 4.37 -25.55
CA LYS A 116 -16.88 4.21 -25.26
C LYS A 116 -17.67 3.52 -26.38
N SER A 117 -17.12 3.45 -27.60
CA SER A 117 -17.70 2.69 -28.71
C SER A 117 -16.63 1.91 -29.47
N ILE A 118 -16.98 0.68 -29.82
CA ILE A 118 -16.15 -0.26 -30.58
C ILE A 118 -16.78 -0.35 -31.96
N SER A 119 -16.00 -0.14 -33.01
CA SER A 119 -16.55 -0.30 -34.36
C SER A 119 -16.83 -1.78 -34.66
N ALA A 120 -17.85 -2.08 -35.45
CA ALA A 120 -18.22 -3.45 -35.83
C ALA A 120 -17.07 -4.24 -36.50
N ARG A 121 -16.10 -3.54 -37.12
CA ARG A 121 -14.86 -4.11 -37.67
C ARG A 121 -13.93 -4.62 -36.57
N GLN A 122 -13.72 -3.84 -35.50
CA GLN A 122 -12.87 -4.23 -34.37
C GLN A 122 -13.45 -5.38 -33.55
N LEU A 123 -14.79 -5.49 -33.48
CA LEU A 123 -15.46 -6.63 -32.86
C LEU A 123 -15.21 -7.95 -33.64
N GLY A 124 -15.02 -7.85 -34.95
CA GLY A 124 -14.65 -8.98 -35.82
C GLY A 124 -13.21 -9.46 -35.65
N ASP A 125 -12.28 -8.59 -35.24
CA ASP A 125 -10.87 -8.93 -35.02
C ASP A 125 -10.63 -9.57 -33.64
N LEU A 126 -11.48 -9.29 -32.64
CA LEU A 126 -11.42 -9.84 -31.27
C LEU A 126 -12.02 -11.26 -31.14
N THR A 127 -12.04 -12.03 -32.24
CA THR A 127 -12.50 -13.43 -32.24
C THR A 127 -11.89 -14.20 -31.07
N GLY A 128 -12.73 -14.75 -30.18
CA GLY A 128 -12.29 -15.49 -28.99
C GLY A 128 -12.22 -14.70 -27.68
N ILE A 129 -12.46 -13.39 -27.66
CA ILE A 129 -12.67 -12.60 -26.44
C ILE A 129 -14.16 -12.23 -26.33
N THR A 130 -14.98 -13.18 -25.91
CA THR A 130 -16.44 -13.04 -25.86
C THR A 130 -16.99 -12.91 -24.44
N SER A 131 -16.17 -13.20 -23.42
CA SER A 131 -16.58 -13.18 -22.01
C SER A 131 -16.68 -11.77 -21.46
N ALA A 132 -17.87 -11.37 -21.01
CA ALA A 132 -18.11 -10.09 -20.33
C ALA A 132 -17.13 -9.86 -19.16
N ARG A 133 -16.74 -10.92 -18.45
CA ARG A 133 -15.77 -10.86 -17.35
C ARG A 133 -14.38 -10.45 -17.83
N SER A 134 -13.90 -11.03 -18.92
CA SER A 134 -12.60 -10.67 -19.51
C SER A 134 -12.60 -9.22 -19.97
N TRP A 135 -13.69 -8.78 -20.60
CA TRP A 135 -13.89 -7.39 -21.01
C TRP A 135 -13.81 -6.41 -19.84
N VAL A 136 -14.50 -6.70 -18.73
CA VAL A 136 -14.43 -5.87 -17.52
C VAL A 136 -13.02 -5.83 -16.96
N MET A 137 -12.35 -6.98 -16.81
CA MET A 137 -10.99 -7.01 -16.27
C MET A 137 -9.98 -6.26 -17.14
N PHE A 138 -10.08 -6.35 -18.47
CA PHE A 138 -9.23 -5.60 -19.39
C PHE A 138 -9.46 -4.09 -19.31
N ARG A 139 -10.72 -3.65 -19.23
CA ARG A 139 -11.06 -2.23 -19.06
C ARG A 139 -10.57 -1.70 -17.72
N GLN A 140 -10.76 -2.44 -16.63
CA GLN A 140 -10.28 -2.07 -15.30
C GLN A 140 -8.75 -1.99 -15.24
N LEU A 141 -8.04 -2.94 -15.88
CA LEU A 141 -6.59 -2.87 -15.99
C LEU A 141 -6.13 -1.60 -16.74
N CYS A 142 -6.78 -1.25 -17.86
CA CYS A 142 -6.46 -0.01 -18.59
C CYS A 142 -6.69 1.23 -17.73
N HIS A 143 -7.80 1.27 -16.99
CA HIS A 143 -8.12 2.37 -16.08
C HIS A 143 -7.05 2.54 -14.99
N CYS A 144 -6.71 1.46 -14.27
CA CYS A 144 -5.68 1.46 -13.24
C CYS A 144 -4.30 1.85 -13.80
N GLU A 145 -3.95 1.38 -15.00
CA GLU A 145 -2.68 1.74 -15.65
C GLU A 145 -2.61 3.24 -16.02
N THR A 146 -3.73 3.85 -16.39
CA THR A 146 -3.82 5.29 -16.61
C THR A 146 -3.63 6.05 -15.30
N GLN A 147 -4.30 5.65 -14.22
CA GLN A 147 -4.09 6.24 -12.90
C GLN A 147 -2.63 6.10 -12.44
N ALA A 148 -2.05 4.90 -12.52
CA ALA A 148 -0.66 4.64 -12.17
C ALA A 148 0.34 5.51 -12.96
N ALA A 149 0.06 5.79 -14.24
CA ALA A 149 0.87 6.71 -15.04
C ALA A 149 0.76 8.18 -14.58
N LEU A 150 -0.44 8.62 -14.16
CA LEU A 150 -0.63 9.95 -13.59
C LEU A 150 0.11 10.10 -12.26
N LEU A 151 0.04 9.09 -11.38
CA LEU A 151 0.78 9.08 -10.13
C LEU A 151 2.31 9.10 -10.38
N GLU A 152 2.82 8.36 -11.37
CA GLU A 152 4.25 8.40 -11.69
C GLU A 152 4.69 9.78 -12.22
N LYS A 153 3.82 10.46 -12.98
CA LYS A 153 4.05 11.85 -13.37
C LYS A 153 4.11 12.76 -12.15
N GLU A 154 3.16 12.63 -11.22
CA GLU A 154 3.11 13.42 -9.99
C GLU A 154 4.32 13.17 -9.08
N ARG A 155 4.80 11.91 -8.99
CA ARG A 155 6.03 11.56 -8.29
C ARG A 155 7.27 12.25 -8.89
N SER A 156 7.25 12.48 -10.19
CA SER A 156 8.33 13.17 -10.91
C SER A 156 8.20 14.70 -10.86
N THR A 157 7.08 15.23 -10.39
CA THR A 157 6.87 16.66 -10.19
C THR A 157 7.54 17.11 -8.90
N SER A 158 8.46 18.06 -9.03
CA SER A 158 9.07 18.73 -7.86
C SER A 158 8.08 19.65 -7.19
N PHE A 159 8.25 19.87 -5.89
CA PHE A 159 7.48 20.88 -5.17
C PHE A 159 7.68 22.26 -5.80
N ASP A 160 6.58 22.99 -6.00
CA ASP A 160 6.56 24.34 -6.55
C ASP A 160 5.84 25.25 -5.56
N GLU A 161 6.54 26.24 -5.02
CA GLU A 161 5.99 27.20 -4.05
C GLU A 161 4.99 28.18 -4.69
N SER A 162 5.02 28.34 -6.01
CA SER A 162 4.04 29.15 -6.74
C SER A 162 2.73 28.42 -7.01
N ASP A 163 2.69 27.09 -6.82
CA ASP A 163 1.47 26.29 -6.92
C ASP A 163 0.74 26.26 -5.57
N PRO A 164 -0.47 26.85 -5.46
CA PRO A 164 -1.23 26.87 -4.21
C PRO A 164 -1.57 25.47 -3.69
N GLU A 165 -1.74 24.48 -4.57
CA GLU A 165 -2.09 23.12 -4.15
C GLU A 165 -0.91 22.41 -3.48
N HIS A 166 0.31 22.68 -3.92
CA HIS A 166 1.52 22.16 -3.27
C HIS A 166 1.67 22.75 -1.86
N VAL A 167 1.52 24.07 -1.73
CA VAL A 167 1.58 24.74 -0.41
C VAL A 167 0.47 24.22 0.50
N ARG A 168 -0.75 24.05 -0.02
CA ARG A 168 -1.90 23.50 0.72
C ARG A 168 -1.64 22.10 1.27
N LEU A 169 -0.85 21.27 0.58
CA LEU A 169 -0.45 19.96 1.11
C LEU A 169 0.44 20.09 2.35
N LEU A 170 1.40 21.01 2.38
CA LEU A 170 2.21 21.27 3.57
C LEU A 170 1.35 21.82 4.71
N GLU A 171 0.45 22.76 4.43
CA GLU A 171 -0.48 23.30 5.43
C GLU A 171 -1.36 22.20 6.03
N ARG A 172 -1.90 21.32 5.20
CA ARG A 172 -2.69 20.16 5.67
C ARG A 172 -1.87 19.23 6.54
N LEU A 173 -0.64 18.89 6.14
CA LEU A 173 0.25 18.06 6.93
C LEU A 173 0.58 18.71 8.28
N TRP A 174 0.81 20.02 8.28
CA TRP A 174 1.06 20.80 9.48
C TRP A 174 -0.10 20.70 10.47
N VAL A 175 -1.32 20.96 10.00
CA VAL A 175 -2.54 20.86 10.81
C VAL A 175 -2.80 19.43 11.28
N ALA A 176 -2.64 18.44 10.40
CA ALA A 176 -2.80 17.02 10.73
C ALA A 176 -1.80 16.55 11.80
N SER A 177 -0.64 17.20 11.91
CA SER A 177 0.33 16.97 13.00
C SER A 177 -0.04 17.62 14.34
N GLY A 178 -1.25 18.17 14.46
CA GLY A 178 -1.77 18.81 15.68
C GLY A 178 -1.26 20.23 15.90
N LYS A 179 -0.65 20.87 14.89
CA LYS A 179 -0.14 22.23 14.98
C LYS A 179 -1.21 23.24 14.54
N SER A 180 -1.14 24.46 15.07
CA SER A 180 -2.08 25.53 14.70
C SER A 180 -1.85 25.97 13.24
N PRO A 181 -2.92 26.19 12.45
CA PRO A 181 -2.80 26.82 11.13
C PRO A 181 -2.10 28.19 11.20
N SER A 182 -2.32 28.96 12.27
CA SER A 182 -1.73 30.30 12.43
C SER A 182 -0.22 30.31 12.64
N THR A 183 0.37 29.17 13.00
CA THR A 183 1.81 29.03 13.21
C THR A 183 2.50 28.35 12.03
N PHE A 184 1.77 28.11 10.93
CA PHE A 184 2.34 27.50 9.74
C PHE A 184 3.52 28.33 9.23
N SER A 185 4.63 27.64 9.01
CA SER A 185 5.79 28.18 8.30
C SER A 185 6.44 27.04 7.52
N ARG A 186 6.70 27.25 6.24
CA ARG A 186 7.47 26.30 5.42
C ARG A 186 8.84 26.05 6.04
N HIS A 187 9.51 27.09 6.52
CA HIS A 187 10.81 26.99 7.16
C HIS A 187 10.61 26.94 8.68
N SER A 188 10.73 25.77 9.28
CA SER A 188 10.48 25.57 10.72
C SER A 188 11.21 24.36 11.29
N GLU A 189 11.73 24.49 12.50
CA GLU A 189 12.30 23.35 13.25
C GLU A 189 11.24 22.29 13.58
N GLN A 190 9.95 22.67 13.63
CA GLN A 190 8.88 21.76 14.03
C GLN A 190 8.56 20.67 12.97
N TRP A 191 9.11 20.77 11.76
CA TRP A 191 9.06 19.70 10.77
C TRP A 191 9.84 18.46 11.24
N SER A 192 10.84 18.64 12.10
CA SER A 192 11.59 17.54 12.70
C SER A 192 10.73 16.64 13.59
N ASP A 193 9.63 17.15 14.17
CA ASP A 193 8.67 16.34 14.95
C ASP A 193 8.04 15.23 14.09
N LEU A 194 7.85 15.51 12.79
CA LEU A 194 7.32 14.57 11.80
C LEU A 194 8.42 13.70 11.19
N GLY A 195 9.69 13.98 11.49
CA GLY A 195 10.84 13.27 10.96
C GLY A 195 11.34 13.76 9.60
N PHE A 196 11.02 15.00 9.19
CA PHE A 196 11.73 15.67 8.09
C PHE A 196 13.16 16.04 8.48
N GLN A 197 14.05 16.15 7.50
CA GLN A 197 15.43 16.54 7.68
C GLN A 197 15.58 18.05 7.43
N GLY A 198 16.03 18.77 8.47
CA GLY A 198 16.25 20.21 8.38
C GLY A 198 14.98 21.06 8.52
N LEU A 199 15.09 22.32 8.10
CA LEU A 199 14.03 23.33 8.30
C LEU A 199 13.00 23.37 7.17
N ASP A 200 13.37 22.93 5.97
CA ASP A 200 12.51 22.97 4.78
C ASP A 200 12.18 21.52 4.33
N PRO A 201 10.93 21.07 4.50
CA PRO A 201 10.52 19.70 4.19
C PRO A 201 10.64 19.39 2.69
N THR A 202 10.67 20.40 1.82
CA THR A 202 10.77 20.20 0.37
C THR A 202 12.11 19.59 -0.04
N THR A 203 13.15 19.74 0.79
CA THR A 203 14.47 19.18 0.53
C THR A 203 14.51 17.65 0.59
N ASP A 204 13.59 17.02 1.34
CA ASP A 204 13.42 15.57 1.43
C ASP A 204 12.56 15.00 0.29
N LEU A 205 11.71 15.82 -0.34
CA LEU A 205 10.77 15.39 -1.38
C LEU A 205 11.43 15.05 -2.72
N ARG A 206 12.75 15.27 -2.88
CA ARG A 206 13.47 15.11 -4.16
C ARG A 206 13.31 13.73 -4.81
N GLY A 207 13.19 12.66 -4.02
CA GLY A 207 13.01 11.29 -4.53
C GLY A 207 11.56 10.92 -4.85
N GLY A 208 10.59 11.47 -4.10
CA GLY A 208 9.18 11.08 -4.16
C GLY A 208 8.23 12.12 -4.74
N GLY A 209 8.73 13.33 -5.01
CA GLY A 209 7.97 14.46 -5.54
C GLY A 209 6.76 14.81 -4.68
N VAL A 210 5.83 15.53 -5.31
CA VAL A 210 4.57 15.96 -4.68
C VAL A 210 3.70 14.77 -4.28
N LEU A 211 3.77 13.66 -5.02
CA LEU A 211 3.04 12.44 -4.69
C LEU A 211 3.38 11.95 -3.28
N SER A 212 4.65 11.93 -2.89
CA SER A 212 5.07 11.48 -1.56
C SER A 212 4.54 12.36 -0.43
N LEU A 213 4.47 13.67 -0.66
CA LEU A 213 3.84 14.60 0.26
C LEU A 213 2.34 14.30 0.38
N ARG A 214 1.66 14.09 -0.75
CA ARG A 214 0.23 13.78 -0.77
C ARG A 214 -0.12 12.45 -0.08
N GLN A 215 0.70 11.42 -0.28
CA GLN A 215 0.59 10.14 0.44
C GLN A 215 0.75 10.35 1.96
N PHE A 216 1.75 11.14 2.37
CA PHE A 216 1.98 11.40 3.79
C PHE A 216 0.85 12.22 4.44
N VAL A 217 0.33 13.23 3.74
CA VAL A 217 -0.85 14.01 4.19
C VAL A 217 -2.04 13.10 4.40
N HIS A 218 -2.33 12.22 3.43
CA HIS A 218 -3.46 11.30 3.53
C HIS A 218 -3.32 10.33 4.72
N PHE A 219 -2.10 9.83 4.97
CA PHE A 219 -1.81 9.05 6.16
C PHE A 219 -2.03 9.87 7.44
N ALA A 220 -1.51 11.09 7.51
CA ALA A 220 -1.61 11.95 8.69
C ALA A 220 -3.07 12.29 9.04
N GLU A 221 -3.91 12.57 8.04
CA GLU A 221 -5.32 12.87 8.24
C GLU A 221 -6.16 11.63 8.57
N THR A 222 -5.79 10.46 8.02
CA THR A 222 -6.51 9.19 8.24
C THR A 222 -6.13 8.53 9.57
N HIS A 223 -4.85 8.58 9.92
CA HIS A 223 -4.22 7.89 11.05
C HIS A 223 -3.64 8.89 12.05
N GLY A 224 -4.38 9.97 12.32
CA GLY A 224 -3.93 11.05 13.23
C GLY A 224 -3.59 10.55 14.63
N LYS A 225 -4.31 9.54 15.13
CA LYS A 225 -3.98 8.90 16.42
C LYS A 225 -2.61 8.25 16.37
N GLU A 226 -2.35 7.46 15.33
CA GLU A 226 -1.08 6.75 15.19
C GLU A 226 0.09 7.71 14.94
N LEU A 227 -0.15 8.80 14.22
CA LEU A 227 0.80 9.90 14.03
C LEU A 227 1.16 10.56 15.37
N CYS A 228 0.16 10.94 16.17
CA CYS A 228 0.37 11.50 17.50
C CYS A 228 1.16 10.57 18.41
N GLU A 229 0.85 9.27 18.40
CA GLU A 229 1.60 8.27 19.18
C GLU A 229 3.07 8.17 18.73
N ILE A 230 3.35 8.23 17.43
CA ILE A 230 4.73 8.25 16.89
C ILE A 230 5.48 9.52 17.33
N MET A 231 4.84 10.68 17.22
CA MET A 231 5.43 11.95 17.61
C MET A 231 5.72 12.00 19.11
N GLU A 232 4.82 11.49 19.94
CA GLU A 232 5.01 11.42 21.39
C GLU A 232 6.12 10.42 21.76
N PHE A 233 6.19 9.27 21.08
CA PHE A 233 7.30 8.35 21.23
C PHE A 233 8.65 9.02 20.93
N ASN A 234 8.76 9.78 19.83
CA ASN A 234 9.97 10.51 19.49
C ASN A 234 10.39 11.48 20.60
N LYS A 235 9.46 12.25 21.16
CA LYS A 235 9.73 13.17 22.27
C LYS A 235 10.28 12.45 23.49
N GLN A 236 9.70 11.30 23.84
CA GLN A 236 10.13 10.50 24.99
C GLN A 236 11.53 9.91 24.80
N VAL A 237 11.79 9.33 23.62
CA VAL A 237 13.10 8.75 23.26
C VAL A 237 14.20 9.80 23.28
N LEU A 238 13.95 10.97 22.67
CA LEU A 238 14.91 12.08 22.66
C LEU A 238 15.17 12.62 24.07
N LYS A 239 14.12 12.77 24.89
CA LYS A 239 14.26 13.20 26.29
C LYS A 239 15.07 12.20 27.13
N ALA A 240 14.94 10.91 26.83
CA ALA A 240 15.69 9.85 27.49
C ALA A 240 17.13 9.70 26.98
N GLY A 241 17.55 10.49 25.97
CA GLY A 241 18.87 10.36 25.34
C GLY A 241 19.05 9.04 24.58
N GLN A 242 17.95 8.42 24.16
CA GLN A 242 17.95 7.18 23.39
C GLN A 242 18.00 7.48 21.89
N ASN A 243 18.41 6.48 21.09
CA ASN A 243 18.75 6.68 19.68
C ASN A 243 17.81 5.99 18.69
N HIS A 244 16.60 5.60 19.09
CA HIS A 244 15.68 4.83 18.23
C HIS A 244 14.40 5.61 17.89
N TRP A 245 14.51 6.91 17.63
CA TRP A 245 13.38 7.74 17.21
C TRP A 245 13.05 7.54 15.72
N TYR A 246 11.81 7.83 15.36
CA TYR A 246 11.28 7.73 14.01
C TYR A 246 11.73 8.88 13.11
N LEU A 247 12.04 8.56 11.86
CA LEU A 247 12.13 9.51 10.74
C LEU A 247 10.90 9.38 9.84
N LEU A 248 9.69 9.49 10.41
CA LEU A 248 8.44 9.07 9.77
C LEU A 248 8.21 9.69 8.37
N ALA A 249 8.49 10.99 8.20
CA ALA A 249 8.37 11.65 6.91
C ALA A 249 9.29 11.02 5.85
N VAL A 250 10.57 10.83 6.18
CA VAL A 250 11.55 10.16 5.31
C VAL A 250 11.08 8.74 4.97
N VAL A 251 10.53 8.02 5.95
CA VAL A 251 9.97 6.67 5.72
C VAL A 251 8.80 6.67 4.77
N SER A 252 7.86 7.58 4.99
CA SER A 252 6.70 7.75 4.15
C SER A 252 7.10 8.00 2.70
N ILE A 253 8.06 8.92 2.48
CA ILE A 253 8.60 9.25 1.15
C ILE A 253 9.27 8.03 0.51
N GLN A 254 10.14 7.34 1.25
CA GLN A 254 10.84 6.16 0.77
C GLN A 254 9.88 5.03 0.37
N PHE A 255 8.82 4.80 1.15
CA PHE A 255 7.79 3.81 0.84
C PHE A 255 6.94 4.21 -0.36
N THR A 256 6.55 5.49 -0.52
CA THR A 256 5.86 5.94 -1.74
C THR A 256 6.68 5.61 -2.98
N VAL A 257 8.00 5.88 -2.94
CA VAL A 257 8.90 5.58 -4.05
C VAL A 257 8.99 4.07 -4.30
N GLN A 258 9.21 3.25 -3.27
CA GLN A 258 9.31 1.79 -3.42
C GLN A 258 8.02 1.15 -3.94
N LEU A 259 6.86 1.63 -3.51
CA LEU A 259 5.58 1.05 -3.94
C LEU A 259 5.25 1.35 -5.41
N LEU A 260 5.74 2.47 -5.96
CA LEU A 260 5.49 2.88 -7.35
C LEU A 260 6.64 2.51 -8.31
N LEU A 261 7.89 2.53 -7.83
CA LEU A 261 9.10 2.22 -8.57
C LEU A 261 9.67 0.87 -8.14
N GLU A 262 9.30 -0.20 -8.84
CA GLU A 262 10.15 -1.38 -8.91
C GLU A 262 10.31 -1.80 -10.37
N HIS A 263 11.28 -1.20 -11.04
CA HIS A 263 11.88 -1.78 -12.25
C HIS A 263 12.99 -2.80 -11.88
N LYS A 264 13.34 -2.94 -10.59
CA LYS A 264 14.49 -3.73 -10.10
C LYS A 264 14.23 -4.48 -8.76
N GLY A 265 12.99 -4.51 -8.27
CA GLY A 265 12.63 -5.09 -6.97
C GLY A 265 11.81 -6.37 -7.08
N LYS A 266 11.65 -7.06 -5.94
CA LYS A 266 10.84 -8.28 -5.86
C LYS A 266 9.38 -7.88 -5.69
N ILE A 267 8.62 -7.98 -6.77
CA ILE A 267 7.19 -7.66 -6.73
C ILE A 267 6.40 -8.81 -6.11
N PHE A 268 5.52 -8.47 -5.19
CA PHE A 268 4.67 -9.43 -4.48
C PHE A 268 3.27 -9.46 -5.07
N ARG A 269 2.65 -10.64 -5.13
CA ARG A 269 1.26 -10.75 -5.60
C ARG A 269 0.27 -9.95 -4.73
N PRO A 270 0.34 -10.00 -3.38
CA PRO A 270 -0.54 -9.20 -2.53
C PRO A 270 -0.42 -7.69 -2.78
N GLN A 271 0.78 -7.20 -3.08
CA GLN A 271 1.00 -5.80 -3.49
C GLN A 271 0.15 -5.45 -4.72
N LEU A 272 0.21 -6.27 -5.77
CA LEU A 272 -0.53 -6.02 -7.01
C LEU A 272 -2.05 -6.14 -6.81
N GLU A 273 -2.50 -7.08 -5.98
CA GLU A 273 -3.93 -7.23 -5.69
C GLU A 273 -4.45 -6.01 -4.91
N VAL A 274 -3.71 -5.49 -3.93
CA VAL A 274 -4.12 -4.24 -3.26
C VAL A 274 -4.10 -3.06 -4.25
N LEU A 275 -3.07 -2.92 -5.08
CA LEU A 275 -2.99 -1.82 -6.03
C LEU A 275 -4.11 -1.83 -7.09
N TYR A 276 -4.44 -2.98 -7.68
CA TYR A 276 -5.33 -3.03 -8.84
C TYR A 276 -6.74 -3.53 -8.53
N ASP A 277 -6.96 -4.20 -7.40
CA ASP A 277 -8.26 -4.73 -7.02
C ASP A 277 -8.92 -3.94 -5.89
N THR A 278 -8.35 -2.83 -5.42
CA THR A 278 -9.02 -2.00 -4.40
C THR A 278 -10.15 -1.17 -5.01
N ILE A 279 -11.28 -1.10 -4.32
CA ILE A 279 -12.43 -0.27 -4.66
C ILE A 279 -12.65 0.81 -3.59
N PRO A 280 -13.14 2.01 -3.96
CA PRO A 280 -13.54 3.02 -2.99
C PRO A 280 -14.65 2.51 -2.07
N ALA A 281 -14.58 2.85 -0.78
CA ALA A 281 -15.67 2.54 0.15
C ALA A 281 -16.94 3.31 -0.24
N ARG A 282 -18.08 2.62 -0.38
CA ARG A 282 -19.37 3.27 -0.64
C ARG A 282 -19.73 4.17 0.56
N SER A 283 -19.99 5.44 0.28
CA SER A 283 -20.13 6.54 1.25
C SER A 283 -20.81 6.18 2.57
N GLY A 284 -20.10 6.44 3.67
CA GLY A 284 -20.60 6.35 5.04
C GLY A 284 -19.57 6.83 6.07
N ALA A 285 -19.20 8.12 6.02
CA ALA A 285 -18.52 8.92 7.05
C ALA A 285 -17.30 8.27 7.76
N GLY A 286 -16.12 8.35 7.13
CA GLY A 286 -14.82 8.11 7.75
C GLY A 286 -13.68 8.31 6.74
N PRO A 287 -12.43 8.51 7.18
CA PRO A 287 -11.31 8.60 6.26
C PRO A 287 -11.18 7.25 5.53
N VAL A 288 -11.32 7.30 4.21
CA VAL A 288 -11.55 6.12 3.36
C VAL A 288 -10.29 5.28 3.28
N VAL A 289 -10.36 4.04 3.75
CA VAL A 289 -9.42 2.98 3.38
C VAL A 289 -10.22 1.98 2.54
N GLY A 290 -9.80 1.78 1.29
CA GLY A 290 -10.54 0.99 0.32
C GLY A 290 -10.68 -0.48 0.72
N ALA A 291 -11.60 -1.19 0.05
CA ALA A 291 -11.80 -2.62 0.25
C ALA A 291 -11.25 -3.40 -0.96
N LEU A 292 -10.75 -4.61 -0.73
CA LEU A 292 -10.32 -5.47 -1.82
C LEU A 292 -11.57 -6.01 -2.54
N ARG A 293 -11.63 -5.90 -3.87
CA ARG A 293 -12.73 -6.38 -4.71
C ARG A 293 -13.04 -7.85 -4.48
N SER A 294 -12.03 -8.67 -4.18
CA SER A 294 -12.24 -10.10 -3.86
C SER A 294 -12.78 -10.36 -2.45
N THR A 295 -12.84 -9.33 -1.58
CA THR A 295 -13.38 -9.40 -0.21
C THR A 295 -14.81 -8.88 -0.09
N ALA A 296 -15.35 -8.27 -1.15
CA ALA A 296 -16.74 -7.83 -1.19
C ALA A 296 -17.69 -9.01 -1.48
N ARG A 297 -17.89 -9.90 -0.49
CA ARG A 297 -19.13 -10.67 -0.19
C ARG A 297 -18.85 -11.81 0.79
N ASP A 298 -19.15 -11.58 2.07
CA ASP A 298 -19.75 -12.61 2.94
C ASP A 298 -21.23 -12.20 3.13
N PRO A 299 -22.21 -12.85 2.50
CA PRO A 299 -23.63 -12.49 2.61
C PRO A 299 -24.25 -13.02 3.91
N LYS A 300 -23.61 -12.82 5.07
CA LYS A 300 -24.12 -13.30 6.36
C LYS A 300 -24.57 -12.26 7.38
N ASP A 301 -24.47 -10.98 7.08
CA ASP A 301 -25.07 -9.92 7.90
C ASP A 301 -26.33 -9.34 7.24
N SER A 302 -27.37 -10.17 7.18
CA SER A 302 -28.76 -9.72 7.08
C SER A 302 -29.62 -10.57 8.01
N SER A 303 -29.49 -10.34 9.32
CA SER A 303 -30.45 -10.86 10.29
C SER A 303 -31.76 -10.06 10.22
N GLY A 304 -32.56 -10.31 9.20
CA GLY A 304 -34.00 -10.06 9.19
C GLY A 304 -34.70 -11.40 9.37
N LYS A 305 -35.32 -11.61 10.55
CA LYS A 305 -36.18 -12.77 10.80
C LYS A 305 -37.36 -12.74 9.84
N GLU A 306 -37.62 -13.82 9.12
CA GLU A 306 -38.98 -14.26 8.81
C GLU A 306 -39.03 -15.75 8.43
N ASN A 307 -40.21 -16.32 8.67
CA ASN A 307 -40.49 -17.71 9.02
C ASN A 307 -40.37 -18.75 7.89
N ALA A 308 -40.17 -20.00 8.35
CA ALA A 308 -40.13 -21.24 7.58
C ALA A 308 -41.37 -21.52 6.71
N THR A 309 -41.15 -22.16 5.55
CA THR A 309 -41.74 -23.48 5.21
C THR A 309 -41.20 -24.01 3.87
N GLY A 310 -40.69 -25.25 3.88
CA GLY A 310 -40.89 -26.25 2.81
C GLY A 310 -40.10 -26.19 1.49
N GLY A 311 -39.11 -27.08 1.35
CA GLY A 311 -39.01 -27.95 0.15
C GLY A 311 -37.95 -27.67 -0.93
N LYS A 312 -37.16 -28.72 -1.20
CA LYS A 312 -36.27 -29.01 -2.37
C LYS A 312 -34.89 -28.33 -2.43
N ALA A 313 -33.87 -29.19 -2.47
CA ALA A 313 -32.51 -28.87 -2.89
C ALA A 313 -32.45 -28.51 -4.38
N PRO A 314 -31.50 -27.65 -4.79
CA PRO A 314 -30.98 -27.68 -6.15
C PRO A 314 -29.47 -27.96 -6.18
N ALA A 315 -29.11 -28.86 -7.09
CA ALA A 315 -27.78 -28.99 -7.66
C ALA A 315 -27.63 -27.97 -8.80
N SER A 316 -26.62 -27.11 -8.74
CA SER A 316 -25.99 -26.43 -9.89
C SER A 316 -24.96 -25.44 -9.37
N GLY A 317 -23.75 -25.46 -9.94
CA GLY A 317 -22.68 -24.53 -9.60
C GLY A 317 -23.15 -23.09 -9.71
N GLU A 318 -22.98 -22.34 -8.62
CA GLU A 318 -23.34 -20.92 -8.55
C GLU A 318 -22.51 -20.14 -9.55
N ALA A 319 -23.18 -19.57 -10.56
CA ALA A 319 -22.63 -18.56 -11.43
C ALA A 319 -22.17 -17.39 -10.56
N VAL A 320 -20.85 -17.18 -10.48
CA VAL A 320 -20.26 -15.99 -9.86
C VAL A 320 -20.80 -14.78 -10.64
N ASP A 321 -21.64 -14.02 -9.95
CA ASP A 321 -22.48 -12.94 -10.45
C ASP A 321 -21.69 -11.89 -11.26
N ALA A 322 -21.68 -12.03 -12.59
CA ALA A 322 -20.95 -11.16 -13.52
C ALA A 322 -21.36 -9.68 -13.41
N ARG A 323 -22.61 -9.40 -12.99
CA ARG A 323 -23.11 -8.04 -12.74
C ARG A 323 -22.42 -7.33 -11.58
N ALA A 324 -21.86 -8.07 -10.63
CA ALA A 324 -21.11 -7.53 -9.51
C ALA A 324 -19.87 -6.74 -9.96
N TRP A 325 -19.17 -7.29 -10.96
CA TRP A 325 -17.93 -6.73 -11.48
C TRP A 325 -18.15 -5.46 -12.31
N GLU A 326 -19.37 -5.27 -12.84
CA GLU A 326 -19.74 -4.11 -13.66
C GLU A 326 -20.05 -2.86 -12.82
N LEU A 327 -20.42 -3.01 -11.54
CA LEU A 327 -20.93 -1.92 -10.70
C LEU A 327 -19.87 -1.25 -9.81
N GLU A 328 -18.71 -1.87 -9.64
CA GLU A 328 -17.63 -1.36 -8.79
C GLU A 328 -16.38 -1.18 -9.66
N GLU A 329 -15.88 0.04 -9.78
CA GLU A 329 -14.64 0.33 -10.52
C GLU A 329 -13.46 0.29 -9.55
N SER A 330 -12.37 -0.36 -9.96
CA SER A 330 -11.14 -0.46 -9.19
C SER A 330 -10.45 0.88 -9.27
N ASP A 331 -9.91 1.32 -8.15
CA ASP A 331 -9.24 2.60 -8.04
C ASP A 331 -7.81 2.37 -7.55
N PHE A 332 -6.87 2.56 -8.48
CA PHE A 332 -5.45 2.35 -8.22
C PHE A 332 -4.93 3.30 -7.15
N GLU A 333 -5.43 4.53 -7.12
CA GLU A 333 -4.99 5.54 -6.16
C GLU A 333 -5.46 5.19 -4.74
N VAL A 334 -6.71 4.74 -4.59
CA VAL A 334 -7.20 4.23 -3.30
C VAL A 334 -6.42 3.00 -2.84
N GLY A 335 -6.09 2.09 -3.77
CA GLY A 335 -5.21 0.96 -3.49
C GLY A 335 -3.81 1.40 -3.04
N PHE A 336 -3.26 2.43 -3.67
CA PHE A 336 -1.95 2.98 -3.34
C PHE A 336 -1.92 3.61 -1.95
N PHE A 337 -2.91 4.43 -1.60
CA PHE A 337 -3.06 4.95 -0.23
C PHE A 337 -3.19 3.82 0.79
N THR A 338 -4.06 2.85 0.50
CA THR A 338 -4.31 1.71 1.40
C THR A 338 -3.02 0.95 1.69
N LEU A 339 -2.23 0.66 0.65
CA LEU A 339 -0.99 -0.06 0.77
C LEU A 339 0.09 0.75 1.52
N HIS A 340 0.22 2.04 1.22
CA HIS A 340 1.14 2.96 1.88
C HIS A 340 0.85 3.05 3.38
N HIS A 341 -0.42 3.22 3.76
CA HIS A 341 -0.85 3.26 5.16
C HIS A 341 -0.54 1.95 5.88
N GLN A 342 -0.92 0.81 5.30
CA GLN A 342 -0.67 -0.50 5.90
C GLN A 342 0.83 -0.74 6.13
N LEU A 343 1.67 -0.33 5.17
CA LEU A 343 3.11 -0.45 5.28
C LEU A 343 3.69 0.45 6.37
N LEU A 344 3.23 1.70 6.51
CA LEU A 344 3.62 2.60 7.60
C LEU A 344 3.20 2.08 8.98
N LEU A 345 1.99 1.54 9.10
CA LEU A 345 1.50 0.93 10.34
C LEU A 345 2.27 -0.35 10.69
N HIS A 346 2.63 -1.15 9.69
CA HIS A 346 3.51 -2.32 9.89
C HIS A 346 4.90 -1.90 10.33
N PHE A 347 5.47 -0.88 9.69
CA PHE A 347 6.74 -0.29 10.08
C PHE A 347 6.73 0.19 11.53
N LYS A 348 5.70 0.92 11.96
CA LYS A 348 5.51 1.33 13.37
C LYS A 348 5.56 0.14 14.32
N LYS A 349 4.83 -0.94 14.01
CA LYS A 349 4.82 -2.16 14.85
C LYS A 349 6.22 -2.80 14.93
N CYS A 350 6.92 -2.90 13.81
CA CYS A 350 8.27 -3.47 13.75
C CYS A 350 9.26 -2.59 14.54
N TRP A 351 9.20 -1.27 14.34
CA TRP A 351 10.08 -0.31 15.01
C TRP A 351 9.93 -0.31 16.54
N HIS A 352 8.70 -0.39 17.05
CA HIS A 352 8.45 -0.54 18.50
C HIS A 352 8.90 -1.89 19.06
N ARG A 353 8.91 -2.94 18.24
CA ARG A 353 9.36 -4.28 18.66
C ARG A 353 10.89 -4.35 18.72
N ASP A 354 11.54 -3.85 17.68
CA ASP A 354 12.98 -4.07 17.47
C ASP A 354 13.85 -2.93 18.02
N CYS A 355 13.27 -1.74 18.22
CA CYS A 355 13.95 -0.51 18.66
C CYS A 355 15.32 -0.28 17.99
N PRO A 356 15.39 -0.32 16.65
CA PRO A 356 16.65 -0.16 15.95
C PRO A 356 17.23 1.25 16.16
N HIS A 357 18.56 1.37 16.10
CA HIS A 357 19.20 2.68 16.11
C HIS A 357 18.76 3.48 14.87
N VAL A 358 18.54 4.78 15.02
CA VAL A 358 18.06 5.67 13.94
C VAL A 358 18.98 5.66 12.72
N MET A 359 20.29 5.50 12.94
CA MET A 359 21.29 5.38 11.86
C MET A 359 21.23 4.06 11.08
N GLU A 360 20.55 3.03 11.62
CA GLU A 360 20.34 1.74 10.95
C GLU A 360 19.07 1.73 10.08
N TYR A 361 18.40 2.87 9.96
CA TYR A 361 17.15 3.02 9.21
C TYR A 361 17.21 2.39 7.81
N ASN A 362 18.24 2.69 7.02
CA ASN A 362 18.39 2.16 5.66
C ASN A 362 18.60 0.64 5.61
N ASN A 363 19.23 0.06 6.63
CA ASN A 363 19.45 -1.39 6.75
C ASN A 363 18.19 -2.11 7.24
N TYR A 364 17.36 -1.41 8.01
CA TYR A 364 16.15 -1.96 8.61
C TYR A 364 14.97 -2.02 7.63
N ILE A 365 14.83 -1.01 6.77
CA ILE A 365 13.69 -0.88 5.83
C ILE A 365 13.48 -2.09 4.91
N PRO A 366 14.51 -2.68 4.27
CA PRO A 366 14.34 -3.87 3.45
C PRO A 366 13.72 -5.05 4.21
N THR A 367 14.07 -5.22 5.50
CA THR A 367 13.52 -6.27 6.36
C THR A 367 12.03 -6.03 6.65
N VAL A 368 11.66 -4.78 6.94
CA VAL A 368 10.25 -4.39 7.15
C VAL A 368 9.42 -4.66 5.90
N PHE A 369 9.94 -4.28 4.73
CA PHE A 369 9.27 -4.50 3.46
C PHE A 369 9.10 -5.99 3.15
N SER A 370 10.14 -6.80 3.39
CA SER A 370 10.08 -8.25 3.18
C SER A 370 9.08 -8.94 4.12
N THR A 371 9.08 -8.59 5.41
CA THR A 371 8.14 -9.18 6.39
C THR A 371 6.70 -8.83 6.06
N PHE A 372 6.43 -7.60 5.62
CA PHE A 372 5.09 -7.15 5.24
C PHE A 372 4.45 -8.02 4.16
N PHE A 373 5.21 -8.42 3.13
CA PHE A 373 4.68 -9.20 2.00
C PHE A 373 4.92 -10.71 2.08
N CYS A 374 5.84 -11.18 2.92
CA CYS A 374 6.16 -12.61 3.05
C CYS A 374 5.40 -13.32 4.19
N GLU A 375 4.87 -12.59 5.17
CA GLU A 375 4.11 -13.16 6.30
C GLU A 375 2.60 -13.30 6.03
N ALA A 376 2.15 -13.08 4.78
CA ALA A 376 0.74 -13.14 4.36
C ALA A 376 0.32 -14.49 3.74
#